data_AF-A0A673XEC8-F1
#
_entry.id   AF-A0A673XEC8-F1
#
_cell.length_a   1.000
_cell.length_b   1.000
_cell.length_c   1.000
_cell.angle_alpha   90.00
_cell.angle_beta   90.00
_cell.angle_gamma   90.00
#
_symmetry.space_group_name_H-M   'P 1'
#
loop_
_entity.id
_entity.type
_entity.pdbx_description
1 polymer ?
#
loop_
_entity_poly.entity_id
_entity_poly.type
_entity_poly.pdbx_seq_one_letter_code
_entity_poly.pdbx_strand_id
1 'polypeptide(L)'
;MCQSNWQCILCMHLCLHPLSLYLSPDNAYDPDVNAKQFWIDKTQIKEQDCLIFMDNGNGLDYERMHKMLSFGYSDKRVINGKHPIGLYGNGFKSGSMRLGKDAIVFSKSQDGDTMQVGMLSQSYLAQIKADEIIVPIISFQCLPHSQYILL
;
A
#
# COMPACT_ATOMS: atom_id res chain seq x y z
N MET A 1 19.99 4.10 -1.42
CA MET A 1 18.58 3.80 -1.78
C MET A 1 17.57 4.05 -0.64
N CYS A 2 18.01 4.45 0.57
CA CYS A 2 17.16 4.70 1.74
C CYS A 2 17.16 6.19 2.14
N GLN A 3 16.78 7.10 1.23
CA GLN A 3 16.80 8.56 1.47
C GLN A 3 15.58 9.32 0.90
N SER A 4 14.45 8.64 0.69
CA SER A 4 13.20 9.27 0.30
C SER A 4 12.34 9.54 1.55
N ASN A 5 11.74 10.73 1.67
CA ASN A 5 10.85 11.13 2.79
C ASN A 5 9.47 10.45 2.77
N TRP A 6 9.30 9.39 1.99
CA TRP A 6 8.02 8.72 1.74
C TRP A 6 7.99 7.42 2.53
N GLN A 7 6.87 7.15 3.18
CA GLN A 7 6.72 5.96 4.01
C GLN A 7 5.88 4.89 3.31
N CYS A 8 4.93 5.31 2.48
CA CYS A 8 4.09 4.43 1.67
C CYS A 8 3.98 4.97 0.25
N ILE A 9 4.04 4.07 -0.73
CA ILE A 9 3.83 4.35 -2.14
C ILE A 9 2.92 3.25 -2.69
N LEU A 10 1.71 3.62 -3.09
CA LEU A 10 0.81 2.76 -3.86
C LEU A 10 0.93 3.12 -5.33
N CYS A 11 1.35 2.17 -6.14
CA CYS A 11 1.35 2.29 -7.59
C CYS A 11 0.27 1.39 -8.18
N MET A 12 -0.60 1.97 -9.02
CA MET A 12 -1.67 1.23 -9.68
C MET A 12 -1.58 1.37 -11.19
N HIS A 13 -1.72 0.26 -11.89
CA HIS A 13 -1.87 0.30 -13.34
C HIS A 13 -3.28 0.79 -13.69
N LEU A 14 -3.36 1.96 -14.32
CA LEU A 14 -4.63 2.59 -14.66
C LEU A 14 -5.31 1.83 -15.79
N CYS A 15 -6.41 1.17 -15.47
CA CYS A 15 -7.41 0.80 -16.47
C CYS A 15 -8.40 1.96 -16.55
N LEU A 16 -8.13 2.92 -17.44
CA LEU A 16 -8.95 4.12 -17.62
C LEU A 16 -10.43 3.76 -17.88
N HIS A 17 -11.24 3.75 -16.82
CA HIS A 17 -12.68 3.95 -16.90
C HIS A 17 -13.01 5.31 -16.26
N PRO A 18 -13.72 6.22 -16.95
CA PRO A 18 -13.64 7.67 -16.69
C PRO A 18 -14.28 8.24 -15.40
N LEU A 19 -14.61 7.48 -14.35
CA LEU A 19 -15.49 8.00 -13.28
C LEU A 19 -15.22 7.58 -11.82
N SER A 20 -13.99 7.33 -11.33
CA SER A 20 -13.84 6.90 -9.91
C SER A 20 -12.52 7.29 -9.24
N LEU A 21 -12.40 8.52 -8.74
CA LEU A 21 -11.21 9.03 -8.01
C LEU A 21 -11.40 9.23 -6.49
N TYR A 22 -12.50 8.74 -5.88
CA TYR A 22 -12.91 9.18 -4.53
C TYR A 22 -12.48 8.33 -3.32
N LEU A 23 -11.73 7.22 -3.47
CA LEU A 23 -11.59 6.24 -2.38
C LEU A 23 -10.20 6.08 -1.73
N SER A 24 -9.13 6.61 -2.34
CA SER A 24 -7.75 6.41 -1.84
C SER A 24 -7.32 7.36 -0.70
N PRO A 25 -7.70 8.67 -0.67
CA PRO A 25 -7.18 9.62 0.30
C PRO A 25 -7.54 9.27 1.75
N ASP A 26 -8.73 8.71 1.99
CA ASP A 26 -9.26 8.49 3.34
C ASP A 26 -8.36 7.60 4.21
N ASN A 27 -7.66 6.65 3.60
CA ASN A 27 -6.75 5.76 4.33
C ASN A 27 -5.49 6.49 4.82
N ALA A 28 -5.02 7.52 4.11
CA ALA A 28 -3.82 8.27 4.51
C ALA A 28 -4.10 9.24 5.68
N TYR A 29 -5.36 9.71 5.78
CA TYR A 29 -5.81 10.59 6.87
C TYR A 29 -6.21 9.83 8.14
N ASP A 30 -6.28 8.49 8.09
CA ASP A 30 -6.61 7.71 9.28
C ASP A 30 -5.55 7.87 10.39
N PRO A 31 -5.97 7.92 11.66
CA PRO A 31 -5.11 8.31 12.77
C PRO A 31 -3.98 7.32 13.07
N ASP A 32 -4.08 6.08 12.60
CA ASP A 32 -3.03 5.06 12.66
C ASP A 32 -1.91 5.29 11.63
N VAL A 33 -2.25 5.85 10.46
CA VAL A 33 -1.28 6.26 9.43
C VAL A 33 -0.64 7.61 9.79
N ASN A 34 -1.42 8.56 10.31
CA ASN A 34 -0.95 9.86 10.79
C ASN A 34 -0.08 10.64 9.77
N ALA A 35 -0.37 10.49 8.48
CA ALA A 35 0.34 11.22 7.43
C ALA A 35 0.05 12.72 7.53
N LYS A 36 1.10 13.54 7.37
CA LYS A 36 0.95 15.01 7.31
C LYS A 36 0.72 15.49 5.88
N GLN A 37 1.21 14.73 4.92
CA GLN A 37 1.17 15.06 3.52
C GLN A 37 0.76 13.81 2.73
N PHE A 38 -0.02 14.05 1.69
CA PHE A 38 -0.50 13.04 0.76
C PHE A 38 -0.34 13.59 -0.65
N TRP A 39 0.21 12.77 -1.54
CA TRP A 39 0.54 13.18 -2.88
C TRP A 39 -0.03 12.18 -3.88
N ILE A 40 -0.57 12.71 -4.97
CA ILE A 40 -1.13 11.94 -6.07
C ILE A 40 -0.40 12.37 -7.32
N ASP A 41 0.13 11.40 -8.06
CA ASP A 41 0.83 11.66 -9.32
C ASP A 41 0.45 10.64 -10.38
N LYS A 42 0.55 11.03 -11.65
CA LYS A 42 0.42 10.12 -12.79
C LYS A 42 1.78 10.00 -13.46
N THR A 43 2.27 8.78 -13.61
CA THR A 43 3.50 8.49 -14.34
C THR A 43 3.29 7.40 -15.38
N GLN A 44 4.33 7.09 -16.14
CA GLN A 44 4.35 5.97 -17.06
C GLN A 44 5.48 5.00 -16.66
N ILE A 45 5.13 3.75 -16.38
CA ILE A 45 6.09 2.69 -16.03
C ILE A 45 5.96 1.60 -17.09
N LYS A 46 7.06 1.26 -17.79
CA LYS A 46 7.03 0.27 -18.90
C LYS A 46 5.93 0.57 -19.92
N GLU A 47 5.83 1.83 -20.34
CA GLU A 47 4.82 2.34 -21.31
C GLU A 47 3.37 2.27 -20.82
N GLN A 48 3.14 1.85 -19.58
CA GLN A 48 1.82 1.77 -18.96
C GLN A 48 1.57 2.98 -18.07
N ASP A 49 0.42 3.62 -18.24
CA ASP A 49 -0.04 4.68 -17.35
C ASP A 49 -0.24 4.11 -15.93
N CYS A 50 0.35 4.79 -14.95
CA CYS A 50 0.27 4.42 -13.54
C CYS A 50 -0.16 5.62 -12.69
N LEU A 51 -1.09 5.38 -11.77
CA LEU A 51 -1.45 6.33 -10.73
C LEU A 51 -0.68 5.99 -9.47
N ILE A 52 0.02 6.97 -8.93
CA ILE A 52 0.84 6.83 -7.73
C ILE A 52 0.19 7.64 -6.61
N PHE A 53 0.00 7.00 -5.46
CA PHE A 53 -0.35 7.66 -4.21
C PHE A 53 0.82 7.50 -3.26
N MET A 54 1.23 8.59 -2.63
CA MET A 54 2.34 8.59 -1.70
C MET A 54 1.96 9.32 -0.43
N ASP A 55 2.43 8.82 0.71
CA ASP A 55 2.28 9.46 2.00
C ASP A 55 3.56 9.34 2.85
N ASN A 56 3.64 10.20 3.85
CA ASN A 56 4.72 10.23 4.83
C ASN A 56 4.23 9.84 6.24
N GLY A 57 3.25 8.93 6.30
CA GLY A 57 2.71 8.42 7.54
C GLY A 57 3.66 7.47 8.27
N ASN A 58 3.10 6.62 9.13
CA ASN A 58 3.84 5.64 9.92
C ASN A 58 4.21 4.38 9.12
N GLY A 59 3.60 4.17 7.96
CA GLY A 59 3.83 2.99 7.14
C GLY A 59 3.29 1.69 7.73
N LEU A 60 3.70 0.58 7.13
CA LEU A 60 3.16 -0.75 7.39
C LEU A 60 4.32 -1.71 7.68
N ASP A 61 4.21 -2.45 8.78
CA ASP A 61 4.99 -3.67 8.98
C ASP A 61 4.33 -4.84 8.20
N TYR A 62 4.92 -6.04 8.27
CA TYR A 62 4.38 -7.21 7.58
C TYR A 62 2.94 -7.54 7.99
N GLU A 63 2.64 -7.53 9.28
CA GLU A 63 1.32 -7.85 9.81
C GLU A 63 0.26 -6.84 9.35
N ARG A 64 0.58 -5.55 9.41
CA ARG A 64 -0.29 -4.48 8.92
C ARG A 64 -0.50 -4.54 7.42
N MET A 65 0.54 -4.83 6.63
CA MET A 65 0.42 -5.05 5.19
C MET A 65 -0.49 -6.25 4.89
N HIS A 66 -0.28 -7.38 5.56
CA HIS A 66 -1.09 -8.58 5.40
C HIS A 66 -2.56 -8.32 5.73
N LYS A 67 -2.83 -7.66 6.86
CA LYS A 67 -4.19 -7.22 7.24
C LYS A 67 -4.80 -6.24 6.22
N MET A 68 -4.01 -5.27 5.75
CA MET A 68 -4.44 -4.29 4.75
C MET A 68 -4.79 -4.94 3.41
N LEU A 69 -4.22 -6.10 3.06
CA LEU A 69 -4.54 -6.81 1.82
C LEU A 69 -5.57 -7.93 2.02
N SER A 70 -5.76 -8.44 3.24
CA SER A 70 -6.76 -9.46 3.58
C SER A 70 -8.19 -8.89 3.66
N PHE A 71 -9.19 -9.62 3.18
CA PHE A 71 -10.60 -9.20 3.24
C PHE A 71 -11.17 -9.26 4.67
N GLY A 72 -12.03 -8.29 5.03
CA GLY A 72 -12.79 -8.33 6.28
C GLY A 72 -12.02 -7.98 7.56
N TYR A 73 -10.77 -7.52 7.44
CA TYR A 73 -9.94 -7.15 8.59
C TYR A 73 -9.85 -5.63 8.79
N SER A 74 -10.31 -5.14 9.95
CA SER A 74 -10.16 -3.75 10.37
C SER A 74 -9.96 -3.69 11.88
N ASP A 75 -8.74 -3.36 12.32
CA ASP A 75 -8.41 -3.11 13.72
C ASP A 75 -8.51 -1.60 14.07
N LYS A 76 -9.08 -0.78 13.18
CA LYS A 76 -9.08 0.67 13.35
C LYS A 76 -9.95 1.06 14.54
N ARG A 77 -9.31 1.58 15.58
CA ARG A 77 -9.94 2.10 16.81
C ARG A 77 -9.89 3.61 16.82
N VAL A 78 -10.75 4.23 17.63
CA VAL A 78 -10.69 5.66 17.91
C VAL A 78 -9.40 5.96 18.65
N ILE A 79 -8.54 6.80 18.07
CA ILE A 79 -7.28 7.25 18.70
C ILE A 79 -7.43 8.75 18.97
N ASN A 80 -7.21 9.18 20.21
CA ASN A 80 -7.30 10.59 20.63
C ASN A 80 -8.60 11.29 20.22
N GLY A 81 -9.74 10.59 20.28
CA GLY A 81 -11.05 11.13 19.90
C GLY A 81 -11.29 11.27 18.39
N LYS A 82 -10.33 10.91 17.53
CA LYS A 82 -10.51 10.88 16.08
C LYS A 82 -11.05 9.51 15.65
N HIS A 83 -12.21 9.52 15.03
CA HIS A 83 -12.81 8.32 14.45
C HIS A 83 -12.11 7.97 13.14
N PRO A 84 -11.66 6.71 12.96
CA PRO A 84 -11.14 6.26 11.67
C PRO A 84 -12.27 6.24 10.63
N ILE A 85 -11.95 6.67 9.41
CA ILE A 85 -12.88 6.71 8.27
C ILE A 85 -13.08 5.29 7.74
N GLY A 86 -12.00 4.50 7.64
CA GLY A 86 -12.01 3.16 7.07
C GLY A 86 -12.46 2.03 8.00
N LEU A 87 -13.69 2.06 8.51
CA LEU A 87 -14.18 1.09 9.51
C LEU A 87 -14.26 -0.37 9.00
N TYR A 88 -14.45 -0.59 7.70
CA TYR A 88 -14.77 -1.90 7.13
C TYR A 88 -13.58 -2.70 6.59
N GLY A 89 -12.37 -2.13 6.57
CA GLY A 89 -11.18 -2.83 6.07
C GLY A 89 -11.17 -3.10 4.56
N ASN A 90 -12.15 -2.57 3.81
CA ASN A 90 -12.32 -2.82 2.37
C ASN A 90 -11.89 -1.65 1.48
N GLY A 91 -11.72 -0.44 2.04
CA GLY A 91 -11.52 0.79 1.26
C GLY A 91 -10.33 0.73 0.30
N PHE A 92 -9.18 0.20 0.76
CA PHE A 92 -8.02 -0.04 -0.11
C PHE A 92 -8.36 -0.97 -1.27
N LYS A 93 -8.94 -2.15 -1.00
CA LYS A 93 -9.22 -3.17 -2.02
C LYS A 93 -10.24 -2.67 -3.03
N SER A 94 -11.38 -2.14 -2.57
CA SER A 94 -12.43 -1.64 -3.46
C SER A 94 -11.97 -0.40 -4.23
N GLY A 95 -11.24 0.51 -3.60
CA GLY A 95 -10.72 1.72 -4.25
C GLY A 95 -9.68 1.40 -5.30
N SER A 96 -8.70 0.55 -4.97
CA SER A 96 -7.65 0.15 -5.91
C SER A 96 -8.18 -0.64 -7.10
N MET A 97 -9.01 -1.66 -6.86
CA MET A 97 -9.63 -2.47 -7.91
C MET A 97 -10.65 -1.71 -8.76
N ARG A 98 -11.10 -0.54 -8.30
CA ARG A 98 -11.93 0.37 -9.10
C ARG A 98 -11.09 1.27 -10.01
N LEU A 99 -9.89 1.65 -9.58
CA LEU A 99 -8.97 2.52 -10.32
C LEU A 99 -8.13 1.74 -11.35
N GLY A 100 -7.82 0.49 -11.06
CA GLY A 100 -6.93 -0.33 -11.87
C GLY A 100 -7.15 -1.83 -11.66
N LYS A 101 -6.64 -2.64 -12.58
CA LYS A 101 -6.64 -4.11 -12.43
C LYS A 101 -5.61 -4.58 -11.43
N ASP A 102 -4.54 -3.80 -11.27
CA ASP A 102 -3.34 -4.20 -10.54
C ASP A 102 -2.87 -3.05 -9.65
N ALA A 103 -2.54 -3.41 -8.41
CA ALA A 103 -2.04 -2.51 -7.38
C ALA A 103 -0.82 -3.12 -6.69
N ILE A 104 0.23 -2.32 -6.54
CA ILE A 104 1.44 -2.67 -5.79
C ILE A 104 1.64 -1.61 -4.71
N VAL A 105 1.82 -2.06 -3.48
CA VAL A 105 2.09 -1.20 -2.33
C VAL A 105 3.51 -1.43 -1.89
N PHE A 106 4.30 -0.36 -1.86
CA PHE A 106 5.57 -0.31 -1.18
C PHE A 106 5.35 0.42 0.14
N SER A 107 5.86 -0.15 1.23
CA SER A 107 5.83 0.51 2.52
C SER A 107 7.14 0.29 3.25
N LYS A 108 7.52 1.28 4.05
CA LYS A 108 8.57 1.17 5.05
C LYS A 108 7.90 1.19 6.42
N SER A 109 8.36 0.39 7.36
CA SER A 109 7.88 0.44 8.75
C SER A 109 8.36 1.70 9.46
N GLN A 110 7.64 2.12 10.49
CA GLN A 110 7.86 3.38 11.19
C GLN A 110 9.30 3.52 11.76
N ASP A 111 9.85 2.44 12.29
CA ASP A 111 11.24 2.37 12.76
C ASP A 111 12.27 2.39 11.62
N GLY A 112 11.83 1.99 10.43
CA GLY A 112 12.61 1.91 9.22
C GLY A 112 13.43 0.65 9.05
N ASP A 113 13.22 -0.33 9.94
CA ASP A 113 13.97 -1.58 9.98
C ASP A 113 13.45 -2.59 8.96
N THR A 114 12.23 -2.41 8.47
CA THR A 114 11.63 -3.29 7.47
C THR A 114 10.97 -2.52 6.33
N MET A 115 10.96 -3.14 5.15
CA MET A 115 10.25 -2.65 3.97
C MET A 115 9.42 -3.79 3.39
N GLN A 116 8.20 -3.48 2.97
CA GLN A 116 7.21 -4.44 2.54
C GLN A 116 6.74 -4.08 1.14
N VAL A 117 6.61 -5.10 0.31
CA VAL A 117 5.97 -4.99 -1.02
C VAL A 117 4.80 -5.95 -1.05
N GLY A 118 3.60 -5.40 -1.17
CA GLY A 118 2.37 -6.17 -1.31
C GLY A 118 1.75 -5.97 -2.68
N MET A 119 1.16 -7.02 -3.25
CA MET A 119 0.49 -6.94 -4.56
C MET A 119 -0.93 -7.48 -4.51
N LEU A 120 -1.87 -6.71 -5.06
CA LEU A 120 -3.23 -7.14 -5.37
C LEU A 120 -3.46 -6.97 -6.88
N SER A 121 -3.46 -8.07 -7.62
CA SER A 121 -3.41 -8.03 -9.09
C SER A 121 -4.37 -9.05 -9.73
N GLN A 122 -5.36 -8.55 -10.46
CA GLN A 122 -6.25 -9.36 -11.26
C GLN A 122 -5.51 -10.00 -12.44
N SER A 123 -4.56 -9.26 -13.04
CA SER A 123 -3.78 -9.73 -14.18
C SER A 123 -2.90 -10.93 -13.79
N TYR A 124 -2.24 -10.86 -12.63
CA TYR A 124 -1.45 -11.95 -12.07
C TYR A 124 -2.29 -13.20 -11.82
N LEU A 125 -3.42 -13.05 -11.11
CA LEU A 125 -4.31 -14.18 -10.79
C LEU A 125 -4.86 -14.85 -12.06
N ALA A 126 -5.25 -14.04 -13.05
CA ALA A 126 -5.70 -14.55 -14.34
C ALA A 126 -4.58 -15.32 -15.09
N GLN A 127 -3.35 -14.81 -15.05
CA GLN A 127 -2.20 -15.44 -15.71
C GLN A 127 -1.84 -16.80 -15.09
N ILE A 128 -1.92 -16.93 -13.76
CA ILE A 128 -1.66 -18.20 -13.07
C ILE A 128 -2.90 -19.10 -12.98
N LYS A 129 -4.06 -18.63 -13.48
CA LYS A 129 -5.36 -19.31 -13.40
C LYS A 129 -5.72 -19.70 -11.97
N ALA A 130 -5.53 -18.78 -11.03
CA ALA A 130 -5.87 -19.02 -9.63
C ALA A 130 -7.40 -19.03 -9.44
N ASP A 131 -7.89 -20.07 -8.75
CA ASP A 131 -9.29 -20.18 -8.32
C ASP A 131 -9.55 -19.41 -7.00
N GLU A 132 -8.48 -19.01 -6.31
CA GLU A 132 -8.51 -18.26 -5.06
C GLU A 132 -7.71 -16.97 -5.16
N ILE A 133 -7.99 -16.02 -4.26
CA ILE A 133 -7.25 -14.75 -4.20
C ILE A 133 -5.90 -14.98 -3.50
N ILE A 134 -4.83 -14.95 -4.28
CA ILE A 134 -3.45 -15.01 -3.78
C ILE A 134 -2.88 -13.59 -3.74
N VAL A 135 -2.34 -13.22 -2.57
CA VAL A 135 -1.74 -11.89 -2.33
C VAL A 135 -0.25 -12.07 -2.01
N PRO A 136 0.66 -11.85 -2.98
CA PRO A 136 2.08 -11.87 -2.71
C PRO A 136 2.51 -10.71 -1.80
N ILE A 137 3.26 -11.04 -0.75
CA ILE A 137 3.89 -10.06 0.14
C ILE A 137 5.36 -10.44 0.29
N ILE A 138 6.25 -9.48 0.04
CA ILE A 138 7.69 -9.61 0.22
C ILE A 138 8.12 -8.65 1.32
N SER A 139 8.92 -9.14 2.27
CA SER A 139 9.49 -8.34 3.35
C SER A 139 11.01 -8.30 3.20
N PHE A 140 11.56 -7.09 3.31
CA PHE A 140 12.99 -6.82 3.37
C PHE A 140 13.33 -6.31 4.77
N GLN A 141 14.48 -6.73 5.28
CA GLN A 141 15.04 -6.20 6.52
C GLN A 141 16.20 -5.27 6.18
N CYS A 142 16.17 -4.06 6.74
CA CYS A 142 17.27 -3.12 6.64
C CYS A 142 18.33 -3.52 7.68
N LEU A 143 19.41 -4.14 7.23
CA LEU A 143 20.52 -4.43 8.13
C LEU A 143 21.28 -3.13 8.47
N PRO A 144 21.68 -2.93 9.74
CA PRO A 144 22.50 -1.79 10.10
C PRO A 144 23.85 -1.85 9.36
N HIS A 145 24.37 -0.66 9.00
CA HIS A 145 25.57 -0.49 8.16
C HIS A 145 26.88 -1.04 8.76
N SER A 146 26.83 -1.68 9.93
CA SER A 146 28.00 -2.20 10.67
C SER A 146 28.08 -3.72 10.80
N GLN A 147 27.19 -4.49 10.16
CA GLN A 147 27.41 -5.93 9.98
C GLN A 147 28.08 -6.19 8.63
N TYR A 148 29.41 -6.13 8.61
CA TYR A 148 30.16 -6.86 7.60
C TYR A 148 29.80 -8.33 7.77
N ILE A 149 29.25 -8.96 6.72
CA ILE A 149 29.18 -10.40 6.63
C ILE A 149 30.63 -10.88 6.56
N LEU A 150 31.17 -11.30 7.69
CA LEU A 150 32.37 -12.13 7.71
C LEU A 150 31.93 -13.48 7.15
N LEU A 151 32.28 -13.71 5.89
CA LEU A 151 32.22 -15.03 5.24
C LEU A 151 33.26 -15.96 5.85
#